data_AF-A0A444K1F2-F1
#
_entry.id   AF-A0A444K1F2-F1
#
_cell.length_a   1.000
_cell.length_b   1.000
_cell.length_c   1.000
_cell.angle_alpha   90.00
_cell.angle_beta   90.00
_cell.angle_gamma   90.00
#
_symmetry.space_group_name_H-M   'P 1'
#
loop_
_entity.id
_entity.type
_entity.pdbx_description
1 polymer ?
#
loop_
_entity_poly.entity_id
_entity_poly.type
_entity_poly.pdbx_seq_one_letter_code
_entity_poly.pdbx_strand_id
1 'polypeptide(L)' 'MSEYNHLLPGYRVHAALADDERIAWIRADRWLETARASAALAKLQDLLSYPQRDRMPCLLLYGDTGMGKTK' A
#
# COMPACT_ATOMS: atom_id res chain seq x y z
N MET A 1 -2.46 -18.72 -28.79
CA MET A 1 -1.96 -17.34 -28.66
C MET A 1 -2.48 -16.80 -27.34
N SER A 2 -1.72 -16.93 -26.25
CA SER A 2 -2.10 -16.32 -24.98
C SER A 2 -1.50 -14.93 -24.92
N GLU A 3 -2.33 -13.95 -25.29
CA GLU A 3 -2.02 -12.55 -25.06
C GLU A 3 -1.62 -12.35 -23.59
N TYR A 4 -0.54 -11.61 -23.38
CA TYR A 4 -0.05 -11.22 -22.04
C TYR A 4 0.53 -12.32 -21.14
N ASN A 5 1.15 -13.38 -21.69
CA ASN A 5 1.87 -14.39 -20.89
C ASN A 5 2.96 -13.83 -19.95
N HIS A 6 3.58 -12.72 -20.35
CA HIS A 6 4.60 -12.03 -19.57
C HIS A 6 4.02 -11.29 -18.35
N LEU A 7 2.69 -11.17 -18.25
CA LEU A 7 2.02 -10.60 -17.10
C LEU A 7 1.60 -11.70 -16.11
N LEU A 8 1.60 -11.34 -14.84
CA LEU A 8 1.00 -12.13 -13.77
C LEU A 8 -0.48 -12.42 -14.10
N PRO A 9 -1.00 -13.63 -13.80
CA PRO A 9 -2.34 -14.05 -14.21
C PRO A 9 -3.46 -13.06 -13.83
N GLY A 10 -3.43 -12.52 -12.61
CA GLY A 10 -4.44 -11.56 -12.13
C GLY A 10 -4.45 -10.21 -12.88
N TYR A 11 -3.39 -9.89 -13.61
CA TYR A 11 -3.25 -8.63 -14.34
C TYR A 11 -3.63 -8.73 -15.81
N ARG A 12 -3.73 -9.94 -16.36
CA ARG A 12 -4.06 -10.17 -17.78
C ARG A 12 -5.46 -9.70 -18.14
N VAL A 13 -6.42 -9.87 -17.22
CA VAL A 13 -7.80 -9.39 -17.39
C VAL A 13 -7.84 -7.87 -17.54
N HIS A 14 -7.03 -7.14 -16.78
CA HIS A 14 -6.96 -5.68 -16.85
C HIS A 14 -6.21 -5.19 -18.11
N ALA A 15 -5.23 -5.95 -18.59
CA ALA A 15 -4.50 -5.62 -19.82
C ALA A 15 -5.38 -5.70 -21.08
N ALA A 16 -6.39 -6.58 -21.07
CA ALA A 16 -7.35 -6.79 -22.14
C ALA A 16 -8.53 -5.80 -22.15
N LEU A 17 -8.62 -4.88 -21.18
CA LEU A 17 -9.67 -3.85 -21.13
C LEU A 17 -9.49 -2.81 -22.25
N ALA A 18 -10.58 -2.09 -22.55
CA ALA A 18 -10.52 -0.92 -23.41
C ALA A 18 -9.64 0.18 -22.79
N ASP A 19 -9.09 1.08 -23.61
CA ASP A 19 -8.11 2.08 -23.16
C ASP A 19 -8.60 2.92 -21.98
N ASP A 20 -9.85 3.40 -22.04
CA ASP A 20 -10.44 4.23 -20.99
C ASP A 20 -10.55 3.48 -19.65
N GLU A 21 -10.99 2.22 -19.68
CA GLU A 21 -11.11 1.36 -18.50
C GLU A 21 -9.73 1.00 -17.92
N ARG A 22 -8.76 0.75 -18.80
CA ARG A 22 -7.38 0.45 -18.40
C ARG A 22 -6.70 1.66 -17.77
N ILE A 23 -6.89 2.86 -18.33
CA ILE A 23 -6.39 4.11 -17.77
C ILE A 23 -7.02 4.38 -16.40
N ALA A 24 -8.33 4.18 -16.26
CA ALA A 24 -9.02 4.32 -14.98
C ALA A 24 -8.46 3.33 -13.93
N TRP A 25 -8.25 2.07 -14.31
CA TRP A 25 -7.70 1.04 -13.43
C TRP A 25 -6.25 1.32 -12.99
N ILE A 26 -5.40 1.85 -13.89
CA ILE A 26 -4.02 2.25 -13.56
C ILE A 26 -4.00 3.43 -12.58
N ARG A 27 -4.93 4.38 -12.74
CA ARG A 27 -5.03 5.57 -11.88
C ARG A 27 -5.71 5.32 -10.54
N ALA A 28 -6.29 4.14 -10.33
CA ALA A 28 -6.88 3.78 -9.05
C ALA A 28 -5.82 3.73 -7.95
N ASP A 29 -6.14 4.30 -6.78
CA ASP A 29 -5.28 4.22 -5.60
C ASP A 29 -5.01 2.76 -5.23
N ARG A 30 -3.73 2.44 -4.99
CA ARG A 30 -3.31 1.11 -4.55
C ARG A 30 -2.47 1.20 -3.31
N TRP A 31 -2.88 0.43 -2.32
CA TRP A 31 -2.02 0.10 -1.21
C TRP A 31 -1.12 -1.07 -1.62
N LEU A 32 0.19 -0.87 -1.56
CA LEU A 32 1.16 -1.94 -1.71
C LEU A 32 1.65 -2.32 -0.32
N GLU A 33 1.30 -3.53 0.11
CA GLU A 33 1.84 -4.05 1.35
C GLU A 33 3.34 -4.31 1.18
N THR A 34 4.13 -3.72 2.07
CA THR A 34 5.57 -3.94 2.15
C THR A 34 5.90 -4.38 3.56
N ALA A 35 6.95 -5.18 3.73
CA ALA A 35 7.42 -5.59 5.06
C ALA A 35 7.65 -4.39 6.00
N ARG A 36 8.06 -3.24 5.44
CA ARG A 36 8.21 -1.98 6.19
C ARG A 36 6.88 -1.37 6.60
N ALA A 37 5.88 -1.38 5.70
CA ALA A 37 4.53 -0.91 6.01
C ALA A 37 3.88 -1.76 7.12
N SER A 38 3.99 -3.09 7.03
CA SER A 38 3.45 -4.00 8.06
C SER A 38 4.15 -3.78 9.42
N ALA A 39 5.47 -3.58 9.44
CA ALA A 39 6.21 -3.27 10.66
C ALA A 39 5.84 -1.91 11.27
N ALA A 40 5.59 -0.89 10.45
CA ALA A 40 5.12 0.42 10.91
C ALA A 40 3.71 0.32 11.52
N LEU A 41 2.83 -0.46 10.90
CA LEU A 41 1.47 -0.70 11.41
C LEU A 41 1.48 -1.42 12.76
N ALA A 42 2.33 -2.42 12.94
CA ALA A 42 2.50 -3.11 14.22
C ALA A 42 2.93 -2.14 15.33
N LYS A 43 3.89 -1.25 15.07
CA LYS A 43 4.32 -0.24 16.05
C LYS A 43 3.21 0.76 16.41
N LEU A 44 2.34 1.10 15.46
CA LEU A 44 1.17 1.94 15.74
C LEU A 44 0.17 1.22 16.63
N GLN A 45 -0.08 -0.07 16.40
CA GLN A 45 -0.95 -0.90 17.24
C GLN A 45 -0.41 -1.05 18.66
N ASP A 46 0.91 -1.22 18.80
CA ASP A 46 1.58 -1.27 20.10
C ASP A 46 1.40 0.06 20.86
N LEU A 47 1.47 1.20 20.17
CA LEU A 47 1.22 2.50 20.79
C LEU A 47 -0.23 2.70 21.23
N LEU A 48 -1.20 2.21 20.44
CA LEU A 48 -2.62 2.30 20.78
C LEU A 48 -2.99 1.44 21.98
N SER A 49 -2.34 0.29 22.14
CA SER A 49 -2.53 -0.63 23.27
C SER A 49 -1.63 -0.30 24.47
N TYR A 50 -0.75 0.70 24.35
CA TYR A 50 0.21 1.05 25.39
C TYR A 50 -0.50 1.55 26.65
N PRO A 51 -0.11 1.10 27.85
CA PRO A 51 -0.71 1.59 29.09
C PRO A 51 -0.48 3.09 29.27
N GLN A 52 -1.44 3.76 29.92
CA GLN A 52 -1.35 5.19 30.19
C GLN A 52 -0.18 5.51 31.12
N ARG A 53 0.58 6.57 30.80
CA ARG A 53 1.74 7.05 31.58
C ARG A 53 1.82 8.58 31.52
N ASP A 54 2.53 9.19 32.47
CA ASP A 54 2.76 10.64 32.53
C ASP A 54 3.43 11.19 31.27
N ARG A 55 4.22 10.37 30.58
CA ARG A 55 4.79 10.68 29.27
C ARG A 55 4.53 9.54 28.30
N MET A 56 3.54 9.73 27.45
CA MET A 56 3.23 8.77 26.38
C MET A 56 4.36 8.71 25.36
N PRO A 57 4.75 7.51 24.89
CA PRO A 57 5.68 7.38 23.78
C PRO A 57 5.07 7.93 22.47
N CYS A 58 5.90 8.55 21.63
CA CYS A 58 5.53 9.07 20.32
C CYS A 58 6.26 8.31 19.21
N LEU A 59 5.63 8.14 18.04
CA LEU A 59 6.24 7.52 16.85
C LEU A 59 6.37 8.54 15.72
N LEU A 60 7.57 8.65 15.14
CA LEU A 60 7.84 9.42 13.93
C LEU A 60 7.87 8.49 12.72
N LEU A 61 6.99 8.74 11.75
CA LEU A 61 7.00 8.06 10.44
C LEU A 61 7.73 8.94 9.42
N TYR A 62 8.84 8.44 8.87
CA TYR A 62 9.65 9.14 7.86
C TYR A 62 10.06 8.19 6.72
N GLY A 63 10.41 8.76 5.57
CA GLY A 63 10.73 8.04 4.34
C GLY A 63 10.46 8.90 3.09
N ASP A 64 10.76 8.38 1.91
CA ASP A 64 10.67 9.13 0.64
C ASP A 64 9.24 9.50 0.24
N THR A 65 9.04 10.58 -0.53
CA THR A 65 7.72 11.00 -1.03
C THR A 65 6.97 9.84 -1.71
N GLY A 66 5.66 9.74 -1.48
CA GLY A 66 4.82 8.67 -2.05
C GLY A 66 4.80 7.35 -1.26
N MET A 67 5.54 7.23 -0.16
CA MET A 67 5.58 6.00 0.66
C MET A 67 4.42 5.84 1.66
N GLY A 68 3.27 6.48 1.42
CA GLY A 68 2.10 6.34 2.30
C GLY A 68 2.27 6.89 3.73
N LYS A 69 3.16 7.88 3.92
CA LYS A 69 3.29 8.61 5.20
C LYS A 69 2.09 9.52 5.48
N THR A 70 1.39 9.92 4.42
CA THR A 70 0.32 10.91 4.47
C THR A 70 -0.87 10.38 3.68
N LYS A 71 -1.98 10.22 4.40
CA LYS A 71 -3.30 9.72 3.97
C LYS A 71 -3.36 8.27 3.51
#